data_AF-A0A9E6DJ39-F1
#
_entry.id   AF-A0A9E6DJ39-F1
#
_cell.length_a   1.000
_cell.length_b   1.000
_cell.length_c   1.000
_cell.angle_alpha   90.00
_cell.angle_beta   90.00
_cell.angle_gamma   90.00
#
_symmetry.space_group_name_H-M   'P 1'
#
loop_
_entity.id
_entity.type
_entity.pdbx_description
1 polymer ?
#
loop_
_entity_poly.entity_id
_entity_poly.type
_entity_poly.pdbx_seq_one_letter_code
_entity_poly.pdbx_strand_id
1 'polypeptide(L)'
;MKMRFSKWSVGSLALTCAMACRNNSENATGQIVGSGPSPIGADGGTGTSGTAGGGSTATGGTLTESGGATGATGGVPNSAGGSGTSGTAGGVGAAGNAGSGGIPPDVTTRLAFLVDNINLRDPLVMVSIPLLGCLESTDLVNDVFNDAFSDDFNPADGKFDTSFLLDPEGADLTAASYPGALLTGSCEAIPAGTNVWEFPPAYCESVPPSTPLVFNTVTTNELCLGTVPGTSNYTVDAVNGPCVVTEPAAVVLTISGIELVLAQAQFAGTIVDGATNKELQGGLIRGFITEDSAINTILPDREPIPAPVRGEPLWELLKGGGGCVSGAPDSDLDELEDGTPGWWFYINFHASEVGLIEQ
;
A
#
# COMPACT_ATOMS: atom_id res chain seq x y z
N MET A 1 -38.01 -20.16 -9.08
CA MET A 1 -37.57 -19.66 -10.41
C MET A 1 -36.06 -19.89 -10.45
N LYS A 2 -35.58 -20.82 -11.27
CA LYS A 2 -34.22 -21.41 -11.17
C LYS A 2 -33.41 -20.92 -12.37
N MET A 3 -32.49 -19.96 -12.17
CA MET A 3 -31.56 -19.53 -13.23
C MET A 3 -30.27 -20.37 -13.14
N ARG A 4 -29.89 -20.96 -14.27
CA ARG A 4 -28.62 -21.66 -14.48
C ARG A 4 -27.64 -20.68 -15.12
N PHE A 5 -26.46 -20.50 -14.54
CA PHE A 5 -25.33 -19.88 -15.23
C PHE A 5 -24.47 -20.95 -15.89
N SER A 6 -24.21 -20.75 -17.18
CA SER A 6 -23.42 -21.61 -18.05
C SER A 6 -21.93 -21.31 -17.91
N LYS A 7 -21.13 -22.39 -17.95
CA LYS A 7 -19.67 -22.40 -18.14
C LYS A 7 -19.23 -21.42 -19.24
N TRP A 8 -18.24 -20.59 -18.94
CA TRP A 8 -17.44 -19.91 -19.96
C TRP A 8 -16.25 -20.79 -20.34
N SER A 9 -16.14 -21.02 -21.65
CA SER A 9 -15.03 -21.71 -22.30
C SER A 9 -13.90 -20.71 -22.53
N VAL A 10 -12.68 -21.10 -22.18
CA VAL A 10 -11.45 -20.38 -22.47
C VAL A 10 -11.26 -20.35 -23.99
N GLY A 11 -11.15 -19.16 -24.58
CA GLY A 11 -10.95 -18.96 -26.01
C GLY A 11 -10.18 -17.68 -26.29
N SER A 12 -8.92 -17.86 -26.69
CA SER A 12 -8.06 -16.98 -27.51
C SER A 12 -7.98 -15.49 -27.20
N LEU A 13 -6.75 -15.04 -26.95
CA LEU A 13 -6.27 -13.67 -27.01
C LEU A 13 -6.89 -12.87 -28.18
N ALA A 14 -7.71 -11.88 -27.83
CA ALA A 14 -7.99 -10.75 -28.68
C ALA A 14 -8.00 -9.49 -27.80
N LEU A 15 -6.98 -8.68 -28.05
CA LEU A 15 -6.78 -7.30 -27.64
C LEU A 15 -8.12 -6.55 -27.41
N THR A 16 -8.52 -6.39 -26.15
CA THR A 16 -9.64 -5.54 -25.76
C THR A 16 -9.12 -4.42 -24.86
N CYS A 17 -8.22 -3.61 -25.41
CA CYS A 17 -7.88 -2.28 -24.87
C CYS A 17 -8.86 -1.26 -25.45
N ALA A 18 -10.16 -1.46 -25.18
CA ALA A 18 -11.23 -0.66 -25.74
C ALA A 18 -12.40 -0.53 -24.76
N MET A 19 -12.13 -0.10 -23.51
CA MET A 19 -13.20 0.41 -22.65
C MET A 19 -12.79 1.29 -21.45
N ALA A 20 -11.53 1.73 -21.32
CA ALA A 20 -11.11 2.66 -20.24
C ALA A 20 -10.87 4.12 -20.70
N CYS A 21 -10.74 4.39 -22.00
CA CYS A 21 -10.65 5.78 -22.50
C CYS A 21 -12.05 6.33 -22.83
N ARG A 22 -12.87 6.63 -21.83
CA ARG A 22 -14.11 7.39 -22.03
C ARG A 22 -14.27 8.49 -20.98
N ASN A 23 -14.15 9.73 -21.46
CA ASN A 23 -14.60 11.01 -20.90
C ASN A 23 -13.74 11.64 -19.80
N ASN A 24 -12.73 12.41 -20.23
CA ASN A 24 -12.43 13.69 -19.60
C ASN A 24 -12.08 14.70 -20.70
N SER A 25 -13.11 15.26 -21.33
CA SER A 25 -12.95 16.35 -22.30
C SER A 25 -14.06 17.38 -22.13
N GLU A 26 -14.22 17.97 -20.95
CA GLU A 26 -14.94 19.24 -20.85
C GLU A 26 -14.24 20.20 -19.87
N ASN A 27 -13.98 21.39 -20.39
CA ASN A 27 -13.69 22.65 -19.69
C ASN A 27 -12.23 23.13 -19.59
N ALA A 28 -11.66 23.51 -20.73
CA ALA A 28 -10.58 24.48 -20.82
C ALA A 28 -11.01 25.68 -21.69
N THR A 29 -11.86 26.54 -21.15
CA THR A 29 -12.01 27.91 -21.67
C THR A 29 -10.87 28.76 -21.10
N GLY A 30 -9.99 29.20 -21.98
CA GLY A 30 -8.75 29.88 -21.62
C GLY A 30 -8.89 31.30 -21.10
N GLN A 31 -7.79 31.78 -20.54
CA GLN A 31 -7.44 33.20 -20.56
C GLN A 31 -5.93 33.34 -20.68
N ILE A 32 -5.47 33.73 -21.88
CA ILE A 32 -4.10 34.16 -22.14
C ILE A 32 -3.97 35.58 -21.58
N VAL A 33 -3.10 35.80 -20.59
CA VAL A 33 -2.70 37.14 -20.14
C VAL A 33 -1.18 37.25 -20.14
N GLY A 34 -0.69 37.97 -21.15
CA GLY A 34 0.28 39.05 -21.02
C GLY A 34 1.61 38.80 -20.31
N SER A 35 2.65 38.59 -21.11
CA SER A 35 4.07 38.74 -20.77
C SER A 35 4.42 40.19 -20.36
N GLY A 36 5.25 40.34 -19.32
CA GLY A 36 5.86 41.59 -18.89
C GLY A 36 7.18 41.33 -18.13
N PRO A 37 8.16 42.26 -18.16
CA PRO A 37 9.59 41.92 -18.20
C PRO A 37 10.27 41.79 -16.84
N SER A 38 11.36 41.01 -16.84
CA SER A 38 12.37 40.88 -15.78
C SER A 38 12.98 42.22 -15.35
N PRO A 39 13.51 42.29 -14.12
CA PRO A 39 14.69 43.07 -13.83
C PRO A 39 15.92 42.22 -13.52
N ILE A 40 17.03 42.75 -14.01
CA ILE A 40 18.42 42.33 -13.90
C ILE A 40 19.00 42.79 -12.55
N GLY A 41 19.91 41.98 -11.99
CA GLY A 41 21.04 42.41 -11.16
C GLY A 41 21.00 41.86 -9.73
N ALA A 42 22.11 41.52 -9.07
CA ALA A 42 23.51 41.38 -9.46
C ALA A 42 24.26 40.69 -8.29
N ASP A 43 25.28 39.92 -8.63
CA ASP A 43 26.58 39.70 -7.96
C ASP A 43 26.75 39.46 -6.44
N GLY A 44 27.56 38.42 -6.18
CA GLY A 44 28.58 38.35 -5.12
C GLY A 44 28.32 37.25 -4.07
N GLY A 45 29.19 36.27 -3.82
CA GLY A 45 30.53 35.93 -4.27
C GLY A 45 31.07 34.78 -3.39
N THR A 46 32.17 34.15 -3.85
CA THR A 46 33.25 33.46 -3.08
C THR A 46 32.81 32.47 -1.96
N GLY A 47 33.01 31.15 -2.05
CA GLY A 47 34.21 30.41 -2.44
C GLY A 47 34.98 29.96 -1.19
N THR A 48 34.99 28.66 -0.89
CA THR A 48 36.14 27.95 -0.26
C THR A 48 36.03 26.44 -0.48
N SER A 49 37.05 25.91 -1.15
CA SER A 49 37.42 24.51 -1.25
C SER A 49 37.94 23.97 0.09
N GLY A 50 37.48 22.80 0.51
CA GLY A 50 38.02 22.04 1.63
C GLY A 50 38.27 20.59 1.25
N THR A 51 39.54 20.26 1.02
CA THR A 51 40.06 18.92 0.73
C THR A 51 40.40 18.19 2.04
N ALA A 52 39.85 17.01 2.27
CA ALA A 52 40.40 15.93 3.10
C ALA A 52 39.62 14.64 2.73
N GLY A 53 40.20 13.51 2.33
CA GLY A 53 41.50 12.95 2.66
C GLY A 53 41.37 12.04 3.87
N GLY A 54 40.93 10.79 3.67
CA GLY A 54 40.86 9.79 4.75
C GLY A 54 40.31 8.45 4.28
N GLY A 55 41.19 7.59 3.76
CA GLY A 55 40.85 6.20 3.46
C GLY A 55 40.78 5.35 4.73
N SER A 56 39.96 4.29 4.68
CA SER A 56 40.11 3.12 5.54
C SER A 56 39.60 1.87 4.83
N THR A 57 40.54 0.98 4.56
CA THR A 57 40.38 -0.42 4.18
C THR A 57 39.72 -1.25 5.29
N ALA A 58 38.74 -2.08 4.93
CA ALA A 58 38.41 -3.31 5.66
C ALA A 58 37.85 -4.33 4.64
N THR A 59 38.68 -5.25 4.16
CA THR A 59 38.83 -6.65 4.63
C THR A 59 37.64 -7.54 4.22
N GLY A 60 37.89 -8.33 3.18
CA GLY A 60 36.96 -9.31 2.66
C GLY A 60 36.70 -10.49 3.60
N GLY A 61 35.45 -10.92 3.64
CA GLY A 61 35.01 -12.20 4.18
C GLY A 61 34.62 -13.12 3.04
N THR A 62 35.46 -14.11 2.76
CA THR A 62 35.16 -15.30 1.96
C THR A 62 34.06 -16.11 2.66
N LEU A 63 32.94 -16.35 1.96
CA LEU A 63 31.97 -17.37 2.34
C LEU A 63 32.45 -18.73 1.82
N THR A 64 32.70 -19.64 2.76
CA THR A 64 33.05 -21.03 2.52
C THR A 64 31.78 -21.81 2.19
N GLU A 65 31.68 -22.35 0.97
CA GLU A 65 30.73 -23.40 0.65
C GLU A 65 31.11 -24.70 1.38
N SER A 66 30.22 -25.20 2.24
CA SER A 66 30.30 -26.56 2.75
C SER A 66 29.18 -27.41 2.16
N GLY A 67 29.54 -28.24 1.19
CA GLY A 67 28.71 -29.34 0.73
C GLY A 67 28.50 -30.40 1.81
N GLY A 68 27.30 -30.97 1.84
CA GLY A 68 26.95 -32.09 2.70
C GLY A 68 25.81 -32.88 2.08
N ALA A 69 26.16 -33.89 1.28
CA ALA A 69 25.24 -34.89 0.77
C ALA A 69 25.31 -36.18 1.61
N THR A 70 24.17 -36.62 2.13
CA THR A 70 23.80 -38.01 2.49
C THR A 70 22.26 -37.98 2.65
N GLY A 71 21.41 -38.86 2.14
CA GLY A 71 21.52 -40.26 1.74
C GLY A 71 20.63 -41.12 2.65
N ALA A 72 19.44 -41.55 2.18
CA ALA A 72 18.68 -42.75 2.59
C ALA A 72 17.24 -42.67 2.02
N THR A 73 16.86 -43.44 1.00
CA THR A 73 16.33 -44.83 1.03
C THR A 73 15.10 -45.04 1.93
N GLY A 74 13.95 -45.31 1.32
CA GLY A 74 12.77 -45.85 2.01
C GLY A 74 11.55 -45.91 1.09
N GLY A 75 11.41 -47.00 0.34
CA GLY A 75 10.21 -47.27 -0.46
C GLY A 75 9.08 -47.92 0.33
N VAL A 76 8.05 -48.31 -0.44
CA VAL A 76 6.99 -49.32 -0.22
C VAL A 76 5.57 -48.73 -0.37
N PRO A 77 4.63 -49.46 -1.02
CA PRO A 77 3.63 -48.90 -1.92
C PRO A 77 2.22 -48.95 -1.35
N ASN A 78 1.23 -48.39 -2.07
CA ASN A 78 -0.08 -49.04 -2.13
C ASN A 78 -0.93 -48.66 -3.35
N SER A 79 -1.47 -49.71 -3.94
CA SER A 79 -2.50 -49.76 -4.98
C SER A 79 -3.87 -49.32 -4.42
N ALA A 80 -4.73 -48.77 -5.28
CA ALA A 80 -6.07 -49.32 -5.55
C ALA A 80 -6.86 -48.38 -6.47
N GLY A 81 -7.33 -48.93 -7.59
CA GLY A 81 -8.41 -48.35 -8.38
C GLY A 81 -9.76 -48.52 -7.71
N GLY A 82 -10.71 -47.67 -8.07
CA GLY A 82 -12.09 -47.72 -7.59
C GLY A 82 -13.02 -46.92 -8.51
N SER A 83 -13.50 -47.59 -9.55
CA SER A 83 -14.51 -47.13 -10.48
C SER A 83 -15.92 -47.21 -9.87
N GLY A 84 -16.68 -46.11 -9.94
CA GLY A 84 -18.14 -46.09 -10.12
C GLY A 84 -19.03 -46.44 -8.92
N THR A 85 -19.97 -45.56 -8.58
CA THR A 85 -21.41 -45.74 -8.85
C THR A 85 -22.24 -44.55 -8.38
N SER A 86 -23.35 -44.38 -9.08
CA SER A 86 -24.41 -43.40 -8.92
C SER A 86 -25.35 -43.67 -7.74
N GLY A 87 -25.90 -42.60 -7.18
CA GLY A 87 -27.06 -42.59 -6.28
C GLY A 87 -26.80 -41.64 -5.12
N THR A 88 -27.72 -40.85 -4.57
CA THR A 88 -29.15 -40.66 -4.75
C THR A 88 -29.44 -39.30 -4.08
N ALA A 89 -30.37 -38.53 -4.64
CA ALA A 89 -30.85 -37.28 -4.06
C ALA A 89 -31.39 -37.48 -2.64
N GLY A 90 -30.88 -36.73 -1.66
CA GLY A 90 -31.36 -36.77 -0.28
C GLY A 90 -30.94 -35.55 0.52
N GLY A 91 -31.93 -34.73 0.92
CA GLY A 91 -31.86 -33.83 2.08
C GLY A 91 -31.00 -32.59 1.94
N VAL A 92 -31.63 -31.47 1.59
CA VAL A 92 -31.14 -30.14 1.98
C VAL A 92 -31.22 -30.08 3.50
N GLY A 93 -30.12 -30.44 4.17
CA GLY A 93 -29.93 -30.15 5.58
C GLY A 93 -29.83 -28.64 5.71
N ALA A 94 -30.69 -28.04 6.53
CA ALA A 94 -30.51 -26.67 6.98
C ALA A 94 -29.08 -26.55 7.52
N ALA A 95 -28.28 -25.68 6.91
CA ALA A 95 -26.98 -25.33 7.45
C ALA A 95 -27.22 -24.90 8.90
N GLY A 96 -26.70 -25.69 9.84
CA GLY A 96 -26.71 -25.33 11.23
C GLY A 96 -26.05 -23.98 11.36
N ASN A 97 -26.74 -23.04 12.00
CA ASN A 97 -26.22 -21.75 12.40
C ASN A 97 -24.86 -22.01 13.06
N ALA A 98 -23.77 -21.74 12.35
CA ALA A 98 -22.43 -21.85 12.91
C ALA A 98 -22.46 -20.88 14.08
N GLY A 99 -22.41 -21.43 15.30
CA GLY A 99 -22.52 -20.63 16.51
C GLY A 99 -21.48 -19.53 16.41
N SER A 100 -21.92 -18.27 16.50
CA SER A 100 -21.03 -17.13 16.62
C SER A 100 -20.02 -17.50 17.69
N GLY A 101 -18.78 -17.79 17.29
CA GLY A 101 -17.70 -18.15 18.18
C GLY A 101 -17.46 -16.91 19.03
N GLY A 102 -18.19 -16.79 20.13
CA GLY A 102 -18.06 -15.66 21.04
C GLY A 102 -16.59 -15.61 21.43
N ILE A 103 -16.00 -14.43 21.29
CA ILE A 103 -14.63 -14.18 21.72
C ILE A 103 -14.50 -14.69 23.15
N PRO A 104 -13.48 -15.52 23.44
CA PRO A 104 -13.27 -16.01 24.79
C PRO A 104 -13.27 -14.81 25.74
N PRO A 105 -13.98 -14.85 26.89
CA PRO A 105 -14.14 -13.70 27.79
C PRO A 105 -12.85 -13.17 28.42
N ASP A 106 -11.69 -13.72 28.02
CA ASP A 106 -10.35 -13.40 28.52
C ASP A 106 -9.45 -12.74 27.46
N VAL A 107 -9.96 -12.49 26.25
CA VAL A 107 -9.19 -11.77 25.22
C VAL A 107 -9.32 -10.27 25.48
N THR A 108 -8.23 -9.66 25.95
CA THR A 108 -8.14 -8.20 26.05
C THR A 108 -7.83 -7.65 24.67
N THR A 109 -8.74 -6.85 24.13
CA THR A 109 -8.54 -6.16 22.86
C THR A 109 -8.08 -4.74 23.12
N ARG A 110 -7.05 -4.28 22.39
CA ARG A 110 -6.67 -2.86 22.34
C ARG A 110 -7.25 -2.19 21.09
N LEU A 111 -7.35 -0.87 21.10
CA LEU A 111 -7.81 -0.08 19.96
C LEU A 111 -6.69 0.02 18.92
N ALA A 112 -7.00 -0.22 17.65
CA ALA A 112 -6.14 0.09 16.50
C ALA A 112 -6.99 0.66 15.36
N PHE A 113 -6.34 1.23 14.34
CA PHE A 113 -7.01 1.70 13.12
C PHE A 113 -6.57 0.85 11.93
N LEU A 114 -7.50 0.13 11.32
CA LEU A 114 -7.31 -0.64 10.10
C LEU A 114 -7.41 0.28 8.89
N VAL A 115 -6.34 0.39 8.12
CA VAL A 115 -6.35 1.07 6.83
C VAL A 115 -7.20 0.26 5.86
N ASP A 116 -8.30 0.84 5.37
CA ASP A 116 -9.31 0.16 4.55
C ASP A 116 -9.39 0.71 3.11
N ASN A 117 -8.76 1.85 2.86
CA ASN A 117 -8.65 2.45 1.53
C ASN A 117 -7.34 3.21 1.41
N ILE A 118 -6.68 3.09 0.26
CA ILE A 118 -5.53 3.92 -0.09
C ILE A 118 -5.64 4.46 -1.51
N ASN A 119 -5.07 5.65 -1.72
CA ASN A 119 -5.00 6.30 -3.02
C ASN A 119 -3.64 6.97 -3.17
N LEU A 120 -2.78 6.35 -3.97
CA LEU A 120 -1.53 6.93 -4.43
C LEU A 120 -1.85 8.15 -5.29
N ARG A 121 -1.36 9.31 -4.84
CA ARG A 121 -1.46 10.57 -5.56
C ARG A 121 -0.22 10.87 -6.39
N ASP A 122 0.94 10.47 -5.89
CA ASP A 122 2.24 10.79 -6.45
C ASP A 122 3.31 9.88 -5.78
N PRO A 123 4.34 9.35 -6.48
CA PRO A 123 4.61 9.49 -7.92
C PRO A 123 3.49 8.92 -8.79
N LEU A 124 3.34 9.45 -10.01
CA LEU A 124 2.50 8.78 -11.00
C LEU A 124 3.12 7.46 -11.42
N VAL A 125 2.27 6.46 -11.61
CA VAL A 125 2.64 5.18 -12.21
C VAL A 125 2.44 5.26 -13.71
N MET A 126 3.50 4.96 -14.44
CA MET A 126 3.59 5.00 -15.89
C MET A 126 3.83 3.59 -16.43
N VAL A 127 3.11 3.22 -17.48
CA VAL A 127 3.28 1.94 -18.18
C VAL A 127 3.74 2.21 -19.59
N SER A 128 4.85 1.58 -19.99
CA SER A 128 5.34 1.64 -21.36
C SER A 128 4.65 0.60 -22.22
N ILE A 129 3.80 1.03 -23.14
CA ILE A 129 3.13 0.14 -24.09
C ILE A 129 3.83 0.26 -25.44
N PRO A 130 4.32 -0.87 -26.03
CA PRO A 130 4.85 -0.85 -27.38
C PRO A 130 3.86 -0.19 -28.35
N LEU A 131 4.34 0.76 -29.16
CA LEU A 131 3.59 1.56 -30.14
C LEU A 131 2.73 2.71 -29.59
N LEU A 132 2.33 2.70 -28.30
CA LEU A 132 1.54 3.77 -27.70
C LEU A 132 2.38 4.72 -26.82
N GLY A 133 3.58 4.29 -26.44
CA GLY A 133 4.45 5.05 -25.55
C GLY A 133 4.01 4.91 -24.09
N CYS A 134 4.29 5.94 -23.30
CA CYS A 134 3.99 5.96 -21.88
C CYS A 134 2.56 6.39 -21.63
N LEU A 135 1.82 5.54 -20.93
CA LEU A 135 0.49 5.84 -20.43
C LEU A 135 0.54 5.94 -18.91
N GLU A 136 -0.15 6.93 -18.38
CA GLU A 136 -0.41 7.05 -16.95
C GLU A 136 -1.41 5.96 -16.53
N SER A 137 -1.16 5.33 -15.37
CA SER A 137 -1.84 4.13 -14.90
C SER A 137 -1.99 4.10 -13.37
N THR A 138 -1.84 5.23 -12.69
CA THR A 138 -1.96 5.38 -11.23
C THR A 138 -3.35 5.00 -10.77
N ASP A 139 -4.40 5.36 -11.51
CA ASP A 139 -5.78 4.95 -11.20
C ASP A 139 -5.95 3.43 -11.21
N LEU A 140 -5.33 2.72 -12.17
CA LEU A 140 -5.34 1.25 -12.20
C LEU A 140 -4.59 0.65 -11.00
N VAL A 141 -3.47 1.25 -10.59
CA VAL A 141 -2.74 0.81 -9.39
C VAL A 141 -3.56 1.05 -8.13
N ASN A 142 -4.25 2.18 -8.05
CA ASN A 142 -5.17 2.50 -6.96
C ASN A 142 -6.32 1.49 -6.88
N ASP A 143 -6.90 1.07 -8.00
CA ASP A 143 -7.92 0.02 -8.02
C ASP A 143 -7.37 -1.28 -7.44
N VAL A 144 -6.19 -1.74 -7.91
CA VAL A 144 -5.56 -2.98 -7.40
C VAL A 144 -5.21 -2.89 -5.91
N PHE A 145 -4.71 -1.74 -5.46
CA PHE A 145 -4.42 -1.52 -4.06
C PHE A 145 -5.69 -1.58 -3.22
N ASN A 146 -6.75 -0.87 -3.62
CA ASN A 146 -8.00 -0.86 -2.87
C ASN A 146 -8.65 -2.25 -2.84
N ASP A 147 -8.63 -2.99 -3.94
CA ASP A 147 -9.08 -4.38 -3.96
C ASP A 147 -8.29 -5.22 -2.94
N ALA A 148 -6.98 -5.00 -2.79
CA ALA A 148 -6.18 -5.74 -1.80
C ALA A 148 -6.50 -5.42 -0.32
N PHE A 149 -7.14 -4.27 -0.04
CA PHE A 149 -7.62 -3.89 1.30
C PHE A 149 -9.07 -4.27 1.54
N SER A 150 -9.90 -4.33 0.49
CA SER A 150 -11.34 -4.60 0.62
C SER A 150 -11.70 -6.06 0.37
N ASP A 151 -10.90 -6.78 -0.40
CA ASP A 151 -11.23 -8.13 -0.84
C ASP A 151 -10.49 -9.18 -0.03
N ASP A 152 -11.16 -10.33 0.08
CA ASP A 152 -10.60 -11.60 0.50
C ASP A 152 -10.41 -12.46 -0.75
N PHE A 153 -9.23 -12.38 -1.36
CA PHE A 153 -8.82 -13.19 -2.51
C PHE A 153 -8.75 -14.68 -2.15
N ASN A 154 -8.67 -15.03 -0.86
CA ASN A 154 -8.75 -16.39 -0.36
C ASN A 154 -10.02 -16.61 0.49
N PRO A 155 -11.22 -16.65 -0.14
CA PRO A 155 -12.51 -16.67 0.56
C PRO A 155 -12.71 -17.89 1.49
N ALA A 156 -11.76 -18.82 1.52
CA ALA A 156 -11.73 -19.94 2.44
C ALA A 156 -11.28 -19.55 3.86
N ASP A 157 -10.50 -18.50 4.05
CA ASP A 157 -10.05 -18.06 5.38
C ASP A 157 -10.87 -16.90 5.95
N GLY A 158 -11.63 -16.17 5.12
CA GLY A 158 -12.52 -15.11 5.58
C GLY A 158 -11.77 -13.88 6.06
N LYS A 159 -10.56 -13.61 5.54
CA LYS A 159 -9.66 -12.57 6.01
C LYS A 159 -9.23 -11.66 4.87
N PHE A 160 -8.99 -10.39 5.19
CA PHE A 160 -8.40 -9.48 4.20
C PHE A 160 -6.96 -9.91 3.90
N ASP A 161 -6.56 -9.88 2.62
CA ASP A 161 -5.21 -10.26 2.22
C ASP A 161 -4.15 -9.27 2.70
N THR A 162 -4.51 -7.98 2.73
CA THR A 162 -3.66 -6.92 3.25
C THR A 162 -4.38 -6.21 4.38
N SER A 163 -3.73 -6.11 5.55
CA SER A 163 -4.25 -5.34 6.68
C SER A 163 -3.10 -4.59 7.33
N PHE A 164 -3.12 -3.27 7.20
CA PHE A 164 -2.24 -2.38 7.96
C PHE A 164 -2.98 -1.80 9.14
N LEU A 165 -2.34 -1.83 10.30
CA LEU A 165 -2.89 -1.33 11.53
C LEU A 165 -2.01 -0.22 12.06
N LEU A 166 -2.59 0.94 12.31
CA LEU A 166 -2.00 1.98 13.14
C LEU A 166 -2.44 1.74 14.58
N ASP A 167 -1.52 1.28 15.40
CA ASP A 167 -1.76 0.95 16.80
C ASP A 167 -1.18 2.05 17.71
N PRO A 168 -2.00 2.83 18.42
CA PRO A 168 -1.53 3.78 19.43
C PRO A 168 -1.06 3.10 20.74
N GLU A 169 -0.87 1.78 20.78
CA GLU A 169 -0.39 1.00 21.94
C GLU A 169 -1.21 1.22 23.23
N GLY A 170 -2.53 1.42 23.07
CA GLY A 170 -3.44 1.70 24.19
C GLY A 170 -3.23 3.07 24.85
N ALA A 171 -2.55 3.99 24.16
CA ALA A 171 -2.31 5.34 24.65
C ALA A 171 -3.60 6.17 24.79
N ASP A 172 -3.52 7.18 25.64
CA ASP A 172 -4.49 8.27 25.71
C ASP A 172 -4.35 9.14 24.45
N LEU A 173 -5.28 9.01 23.51
CA LEU A 173 -5.33 9.76 22.26
C LEU A 173 -5.47 11.29 22.45
N THR A 174 -5.70 11.76 23.69
CA THR A 174 -5.71 13.19 24.02
C THR A 174 -4.33 13.71 24.45
N ALA A 175 -3.36 12.82 24.67
CA ALA A 175 -1.98 13.21 24.98
C ALA A 175 -1.35 13.94 23.79
N ALA A 176 -0.48 14.90 24.10
CA ALA A 176 0.24 15.65 23.06
C ALA A 176 1.20 14.76 22.26
N SER A 177 1.73 13.69 22.86
CA SER A 177 2.59 12.71 22.22
C SER A 177 2.45 11.35 22.92
N TYR A 178 2.49 10.26 22.15
CA TYR A 178 2.36 8.91 22.67
C TYR A 178 3.06 7.86 21.76
N PRO A 179 3.53 6.74 22.33
CA PRO A 179 4.09 5.66 21.52
C PRO A 179 3.00 4.95 20.73
N GLY A 180 3.39 4.31 19.63
CA GLY A 180 2.54 3.39 18.91
C GLY A 180 3.35 2.54 17.95
N ALA A 181 2.67 1.87 17.03
CA ALA A 181 3.30 1.03 16.02
C ALA A 181 2.48 0.97 14.74
N LEU A 182 3.18 0.73 13.62
CA LEU A 182 2.57 0.16 12.43
C LEU A 182 2.70 -1.36 12.50
N LEU A 183 1.58 -2.05 12.35
CA LEU A 183 1.51 -3.51 12.34
C LEU A 183 0.98 -4.00 11.01
N THR A 184 1.33 -5.22 10.66
CA THR A 184 0.51 -6.03 9.76
C THR A 184 -0.45 -6.87 10.60
N GLY A 185 -1.64 -7.10 10.06
CA GLY A 185 -2.70 -7.82 10.75
C GLY A 185 -3.28 -8.94 9.92
N SER A 186 -4.01 -9.82 10.59
CA SER A 186 -4.95 -10.74 9.99
C SER A 186 -6.34 -10.36 10.48
N CYS A 187 -7.04 -9.56 9.69
CA CYS A 187 -8.36 -9.02 10.03
C CYS A 187 -9.45 -9.84 9.35
N GLU A 188 -10.52 -10.17 10.09
CA GLU A 188 -11.66 -10.89 9.53
C GLU A 188 -12.43 -9.98 8.55
N ALA A 189 -12.63 -10.45 7.32
CA ALA A 189 -13.48 -9.80 6.35
C ALA A 189 -14.93 -9.98 6.78
N ILE A 190 -15.67 -8.88 6.96
CA ILE A 190 -17.10 -8.96 7.27
C ILE A 190 -17.80 -9.57 6.04
N PRO A 191 -18.47 -10.73 6.16
CA PRO A 191 -19.09 -11.37 5.00
C PRO A 191 -20.07 -10.40 4.32
N ALA A 192 -19.98 -10.27 3.00
CA ALA A 192 -20.83 -9.38 2.23
C ALA A 192 -22.33 -9.63 2.54
N GLY A 193 -23.06 -8.56 2.86
CA GLY A 193 -24.47 -8.63 3.22
C GLY A 193 -24.75 -8.87 4.71
N THR A 194 -23.72 -8.97 5.55
CA THR A 194 -23.87 -8.92 7.00
C THR A 194 -24.12 -7.47 7.42
N ASN A 195 -25.16 -7.25 8.24
CA ASN A 195 -25.46 -5.91 8.73
C ASN A 195 -24.33 -5.48 9.68
N VAL A 196 -23.56 -4.46 9.29
CA VAL A 196 -22.42 -3.92 10.05
C VAL A 196 -22.82 -3.52 11.49
N TRP A 197 -24.10 -3.19 11.72
CA TRP A 197 -24.63 -2.85 13.04
C TRP A 197 -24.71 -4.01 14.05
N GLU A 198 -24.68 -5.26 13.59
CA GLU A 198 -24.84 -6.44 14.45
C GLU A 198 -23.50 -7.07 14.85
N PHE A 199 -22.39 -6.68 14.22
CA PHE A 199 -21.07 -7.15 14.60
C PHE A 199 -20.30 -6.05 15.34
N PRO A 200 -19.64 -6.38 16.47
CA PRO A 200 -18.64 -5.50 17.08
C PRO A 200 -17.56 -5.10 16.04
N PRO A 201 -16.74 -4.07 16.30
CA PRO A 201 -15.65 -3.68 15.41
C PRO A 201 -14.89 -4.91 14.93
N ALA A 202 -14.53 -4.95 13.64
CA ALA A 202 -13.76 -6.04 13.08
C ALA A 202 -12.55 -6.33 13.98
N TYR A 203 -12.26 -7.60 14.21
CA TYR A 203 -11.11 -7.98 15.02
C TYR A 203 -9.93 -8.30 14.12
N CYS A 204 -8.77 -7.88 14.57
CA CYS A 204 -7.51 -8.12 13.88
C CYS A 204 -6.54 -8.79 14.83
N GLU A 205 -5.87 -9.82 14.36
CA GLU A 205 -4.72 -10.40 15.04
C GLU A 205 -3.44 -9.75 14.51
N SER A 206 -2.59 -9.21 15.38
CA SER A 206 -1.31 -8.65 14.94
C SER A 206 -0.34 -9.75 14.49
N VAL A 207 0.40 -9.50 13.41
CA VAL A 207 1.45 -10.38 12.92
C VAL A 207 2.81 -9.66 13.05
N PRO A 208 3.77 -10.17 13.83
CA PRO A 208 5.12 -9.60 13.87
C PRO A 208 5.84 -9.68 12.50
N PRO A 209 6.76 -8.74 12.18
CA PRO A 209 7.26 -7.67 13.03
C PRO A 209 6.38 -6.42 13.05
N SER A 210 6.48 -5.63 14.12
CA SER A 210 5.93 -4.28 14.22
C SER A 210 7.00 -3.22 13.92
N THR A 211 6.58 -2.06 13.40
CA THR A 211 7.43 -0.88 13.25
C THR A 211 7.04 0.15 14.31
N PRO A 212 7.89 0.45 15.31
CA PRO A 212 7.59 1.46 16.31
C PRO A 212 7.41 2.84 15.69
N LEU A 213 6.40 3.57 16.17
CA LEU A 213 6.05 4.93 15.78
C LEU A 213 5.90 5.80 17.02
N VAL A 214 6.03 7.11 16.84
CA VAL A 214 5.69 8.11 17.86
C VAL A 214 4.63 9.01 17.25
N PHE A 215 3.46 9.06 17.87
CA PHE A 215 2.35 9.90 17.44
C PHE A 215 2.39 11.22 18.21
N ASN A 216 2.07 12.31 17.53
CA ASN A 216 1.91 13.64 18.09
C ASN A 216 0.53 14.17 17.74
N THR A 217 -0.12 14.80 18.71
CA THR A 217 -1.44 15.43 18.53
C THR A 217 -1.26 16.91 18.24
N VAL A 218 -1.75 17.37 17.10
CA VAL A 218 -1.82 18.79 16.74
C VAL A 218 -3.24 19.26 17.00
N THR A 219 -3.40 20.26 17.86
CA THR A 219 -4.73 20.75 18.30
C THR A 219 -5.15 22.06 17.64
N THR A 220 -4.25 22.67 16.87
CA THR A 220 -4.45 23.92 16.12
C THR A 220 -4.86 23.60 14.68
N ASN A 221 -5.39 24.57 13.94
CA ASN A 221 -5.69 24.41 12.49
C ASN A 221 -4.42 24.52 11.61
N GLU A 222 -3.28 24.05 12.13
CA GLU A 222 -1.99 24.07 11.43
C GLU A 222 -1.86 22.85 10.53
N LEU A 223 -0.99 22.93 9.52
CA LEU A 223 -0.68 21.81 8.65
C LEU A 223 0.02 20.72 9.45
N CYS A 224 -0.57 19.53 9.50
CA CYS A 224 0.00 18.36 10.14
C CYS A 224 0.95 17.62 9.21
N LEU A 225 0.48 17.35 8.00
CA LEU A 225 1.24 16.67 6.96
C LEU A 225 0.74 17.08 5.59
N GLY A 226 1.66 17.28 4.67
CA GLY A 226 1.38 17.63 3.28
C GLY A 226 2.59 17.35 2.42
N THR A 227 2.58 17.84 1.18
CA THR A 227 3.70 17.69 0.25
C THR A 227 4.96 18.39 0.77
N VAL A 228 6.11 17.77 0.55
CA VAL A 228 7.39 18.48 0.61
C VAL A 228 7.37 19.54 -0.50
N PRO A 229 7.74 20.80 -0.21
CA PRO A 229 7.69 21.86 -1.22
C PRO A 229 8.51 21.50 -2.47
N GLY A 230 7.87 21.54 -3.63
CA GLY A 230 8.51 21.34 -4.94
C GLY A 230 8.62 19.88 -5.39
N THR A 231 8.12 18.92 -4.62
CA THR A 231 8.23 17.48 -4.94
C THR A 231 6.94 16.87 -5.49
N SER A 232 5.91 17.68 -5.75
CA SER A 232 4.65 17.19 -6.30
C SER A 232 4.00 18.26 -7.14
N ASN A 233 3.50 17.85 -8.30
CA ASN A 233 2.71 18.68 -9.22
C ASN A 233 1.21 18.31 -9.19
N TYR A 234 0.82 17.36 -8.34
CA TYR A 234 -0.52 16.80 -8.27
C TYR A 234 -1.26 17.25 -7.01
N THR A 235 -2.57 17.04 -7.01
CA THR A 235 -3.39 17.36 -5.83
C THR A 235 -3.24 16.25 -4.80
N VAL A 236 -2.55 16.58 -3.70
CA VAL A 236 -2.46 15.73 -2.51
C VAL A 236 -3.34 16.33 -1.43
N ASP A 237 -4.25 15.54 -0.87
CA ASP A 237 -5.12 16.02 0.21
C ASP A 237 -4.28 16.17 1.49
N ALA A 238 -3.91 17.42 1.79
CA ALA A 238 -3.11 17.75 2.97
C ALA A 238 -3.93 17.63 4.26
N VAL A 239 -3.28 17.15 5.33
CA VAL A 239 -3.88 16.98 6.66
C VAL A 239 -3.68 18.24 7.47
N ASN A 240 -4.76 18.91 7.84
CA ASN A 240 -4.74 20.09 8.71
C ASN A 240 -5.37 19.74 10.06
N GLY A 241 -4.92 20.37 11.13
CA GLY A 241 -5.39 20.04 12.47
C GLY A 241 -6.82 20.52 12.77
N PRO A 242 -7.47 20.00 13.83
CA PRO A 242 -6.90 19.06 14.80
C PRO A 242 -6.66 17.67 14.20
N CYS A 243 -5.50 17.07 14.46
CA CYS A 243 -5.07 15.82 13.83
C CYS A 243 -4.09 15.05 14.74
N VAL A 244 -3.76 13.83 14.32
CA VAL A 244 -2.56 13.11 14.79
C VAL A 244 -1.58 12.98 13.63
N VAL A 245 -0.27 13.05 13.93
CA VAL A 245 0.82 12.86 12.97
C VAL A 245 1.96 12.11 13.63
N THR A 246 2.62 11.21 12.90
CA THR A 246 3.78 10.48 13.42
C THR A 246 5.08 11.23 13.18
N GLU A 247 6.08 11.01 14.04
CA GLU A 247 7.48 11.33 13.72
C GLU A 247 7.95 10.53 12.48
N PRO A 248 8.91 11.03 11.69
CA PRO A 248 9.48 10.30 10.56
C PRO A 248 10.14 8.98 11.01
N ALA A 249 9.80 7.87 10.34
CA ALA A 249 10.37 6.56 10.59
C ALA A 249 10.69 5.82 9.28
N ALA A 250 11.53 4.79 9.32
CA ALA A 250 11.68 3.87 8.20
C ALA A 250 10.57 2.81 8.31
N VAL A 251 9.79 2.64 7.24
CA VAL A 251 8.61 1.76 7.23
C VAL A 251 8.68 0.85 6.02
N VAL A 252 8.27 -0.40 6.19
CA VAL A 252 8.01 -1.33 5.07
C VAL A 252 6.50 -1.52 4.94
N LEU A 253 5.93 -1.11 3.81
CA LEU A 253 4.54 -1.39 3.47
C LEU A 253 4.50 -2.58 2.51
N THR A 254 3.88 -3.68 2.92
CA THR A 254 3.68 -4.87 2.08
C THR A 254 2.28 -4.89 1.46
N ILE A 255 2.12 -4.46 0.21
CA ILE A 255 0.82 -4.41 -0.48
C ILE A 255 0.80 -5.47 -1.59
N SER A 256 -0.13 -6.43 -1.52
CA SER A 256 -0.22 -7.53 -2.50
C SER A 256 1.10 -8.30 -2.71
N GLY A 257 1.94 -8.37 -1.67
CA GLY A 257 3.27 -8.98 -1.72
C GLY A 257 4.39 -8.11 -2.31
N ILE A 258 4.12 -6.83 -2.60
CA ILE A 258 5.13 -5.82 -2.94
C ILE A 258 5.61 -5.16 -1.65
N GLU A 259 6.91 -5.22 -1.38
CA GLU A 259 7.51 -4.50 -0.24
C GLU A 259 7.98 -3.11 -0.67
N LEU A 260 7.27 -2.08 -0.22
CA LEU A 260 7.63 -0.68 -0.37
C LEU A 260 8.40 -0.22 0.87
N VAL A 261 9.71 -0.06 0.73
CA VAL A 261 10.57 0.44 1.80
C VAL A 261 10.60 1.97 1.72
N LEU A 262 9.85 2.62 2.61
CA LEU A 262 9.75 4.07 2.69
C LEU A 262 10.66 4.62 3.79
N ALA A 263 11.65 5.40 3.41
CA ALA A 263 12.42 6.25 4.32
C ALA A 263 11.59 7.47 4.74
N GLN A 264 11.82 7.97 5.96
CA GLN A 264 11.16 9.17 6.49
C GLN A 264 9.62 9.13 6.38
N ALA A 265 9.04 7.93 6.47
CA ALA A 265 7.62 7.72 6.42
C ALA A 265 6.93 8.39 7.62
N GLN A 266 5.86 9.10 7.35
CA GLN A 266 4.97 9.72 8.33
C GLN A 266 3.53 9.41 7.97
N PHE A 267 2.71 9.25 8.99
CA PHE A 267 1.27 9.05 8.88
C PHE A 267 0.60 10.23 9.58
N ALA A 268 -0.41 10.81 8.95
CA ALA A 268 -1.26 11.78 9.61
C ALA A 268 -2.73 11.54 9.26
N GLY A 269 -3.63 11.99 10.13
CA GLY A 269 -5.06 11.99 9.88
C GLY A 269 -5.84 12.62 11.03
N THR A 270 -7.14 12.81 10.82
CA THR A 270 -8.04 13.37 11.84
C THR A 270 -8.82 12.26 12.49
N ILE A 271 -8.66 12.09 13.81
CA ILE A 271 -9.50 11.15 14.58
C ILE A 271 -10.87 11.79 14.76
N VAL A 272 -11.91 11.17 14.21
CA VAL A 272 -13.30 11.59 14.37
C VAL A 272 -14.12 10.47 15.00
N ASP A 273 -15.19 10.83 15.71
CA ASP A 273 -16.19 9.85 16.13
C ASP A 273 -17.11 9.55 14.95
N GLY A 274 -17.00 8.34 14.40
CA GLY A 274 -17.91 7.84 13.37
C GLY A 274 -19.26 7.43 13.96
N ALA A 275 -20.15 6.88 13.11
CA ALA A 275 -21.49 6.49 13.54
C ALA A 275 -21.49 5.33 14.54
N THR A 276 -20.50 4.44 14.44
CA THR A 276 -20.37 3.22 15.26
C THR A 276 -19.06 3.19 16.02
N ASN A 277 -17.94 3.52 15.35
CA ASN A 277 -16.59 3.50 15.91
C ASN A 277 -15.84 4.78 15.53
N LYS A 278 -14.64 4.99 16.07
CA LYS A 278 -13.76 6.08 15.63
C LYS A 278 -13.19 5.78 14.24
N GLU A 279 -12.85 6.84 13.53
CA GLU A 279 -12.26 6.78 12.19
C GLU A 279 -11.06 7.74 12.14
N LEU A 280 -10.06 7.38 11.34
CA LEU A 280 -9.00 8.28 10.93
C LEU A 280 -9.32 8.79 9.53
N GLN A 281 -9.94 9.97 9.45
CA GLN A 281 -10.38 10.57 8.20
C GLN A 281 -9.34 11.53 7.61
N GLY A 282 -9.36 11.64 6.27
CA GLY A 282 -8.46 12.52 5.53
C GLY A 282 -7.00 12.17 5.78
N GLY A 283 -6.68 10.87 5.80
CA GLY A 283 -5.33 10.41 6.09
C GLY A 283 -4.36 10.71 4.97
N LEU A 284 -3.09 10.91 5.32
CA LEU A 284 -1.96 10.98 4.39
C LEU A 284 -0.79 10.18 4.93
N ILE A 285 -0.27 9.28 4.11
CA ILE A 285 1.06 8.69 4.26
C ILE A 285 2.00 9.49 3.37
N ARG A 286 3.08 9.99 3.94
CA ARG A 286 4.19 10.59 3.19
C ARG A 286 5.46 9.80 3.48
N GLY A 287 6.16 9.34 2.47
CA GLY A 287 7.46 8.70 2.64
C GLY A 287 8.32 8.84 1.38
N PHE A 288 9.58 8.46 1.47
CA PHE A 288 10.52 8.54 0.36
C PHE A 288 11.06 7.15 0.02
N ILE A 289 10.94 6.72 -1.23
CA ILE A 289 11.65 5.53 -1.70
C ILE A 289 12.89 5.98 -2.47
N THR A 290 14.05 5.45 -2.13
CA THR A 290 15.28 5.76 -2.87
C THR A 290 15.26 5.08 -4.24
N GLU A 291 16.03 5.64 -5.19
CA GLU A 291 16.20 5.02 -6.52
C GLU A 291 16.69 3.58 -6.41
N ASP A 292 17.70 3.35 -5.57
CA ASP A 292 18.22 2.02 -5.29
C ASP A 292 17.15 1.07 -4.73
N SER A 293 16.31 1.51 -3.79
CA SER A 293 15.21 0.70 -3.27
C SER A 293 14.18 0.39 -4.35
N ALA A 294 13.79 1.36 -5.16
CA ALA A 294 12.81 1.17 -6.24
C ALA A 294 13.33 0.24 -7.36
N ILE A 295 14.64 0.24 -7.64
CA ILE A 295 15.28 -0.71 -8.57
C ILE A 295 15.18 -2.14 -8.05
N ASN A 296 15.32 -2.32 -6.72
CA ASN A 296 15.32 -3.64 -6.10
C ASN A 296 13.91 -4.14 -5.71
N THR A 297 12.90 -3.28 -5.71
CA THR A 297 11.50 -3.68 -5.50
C THR A 297 10.92 -4.22 -6.81
N ILE A 298 10.93 -5.55 -6.97
CA ILE A 298 10.34 -6.23 -8.13
C ILE A 298 8.86 -6.52 -7.88
N LEU A 299 7.98 -6.11 -8.80
CA LEU A 299 6.57 -6.42 -8.71
C LEU A 299 6.34 -7.93 -8.93
N PRO A 300 5.51 -8.61 -8.11
CA PRO A 300 5.19 -10.01 -8.32
C PRO A 300 4.67 -10.31 -9.74
N ASP A 301 5.20 -11.37 -10.36
CA ASP A 301 4.74 -11.86 -11.67
C ASP A 301 3.51 -12.79 -11.52
N ARG A 302 2.43 -12.26 -10.92
CA ARG A 302 1.15 -12.96 -10.73
C ARG A 302 -0.01 -12.00 -10.58
N GLU A 303 -1.24 -12.52 -10.77
CA GLU A 303 -2.47 -11.82 -10.39
C GLU A 303 -2.43 -11.44 -8.89
N PRO A 304 -3.00 -10.29 -8.48
CA PRO A 304 -3.88 -9.38 -9.25
C PRO A 304 -3.16 -8.24 -10.00
N ILE A 305 -1.83 -8.13 -9.90
CA ILE A 305 -1.06 -7.05 -10.53
C ILE A 305 -1.30 -7.03 -12.04
N PRO A 306 -1.51 -5.93 -12.77
CA PRO A 306 -1.81 -6.00 -14.20
C PRO A 306 -0.64 -6.53 -15.05
N ALA A 307 -0.93 -7.33 -16.09
CA ALA A 307 0.11 -7.93 -16.95
C ALA A 307 1.17 -6.95 -17.51
N PRO A 308 0.84 -5.69 -17.87
CA PRO A 308 1.85 -4.73 -18.35
C PRO A 308 2.89 -4.29 -17.31
N VAL A 309 2.68 -4.55 -16.02
CA VAL A 309 3.56 -4.11 -14.92
C VAL A 309 4.09 -5.26 -14.07
N ARG A 310 3.67 -6.50 -14.34
CA ARG A 310 4.13 -7.70 -13.63
C ARG A 310 5.60 -7.98 -13.86
N GLY A 311 6.33 -8.33 -12.81
CA GLY A 311 7.73 -8.72 -12.91
C GLY A 311 8.69 -7.56 -13.15
N GLU A 312 8.17 -6.36 -13.42
CA GLU A 312 8.99 -5.17 -13.64
C GLU A 312 9.46 -4.60 -12.30
N PRO A 313 10.66 -4.00 -12.26
CA PRO A 313 11.11 -3.29 -11.07
C PRO A 313 10.33 -1.98 -10.93
N LEU A 314 10.02 -1.56 -9.69
CA LEU A 314 9.17 -0.41 -9.43
C LEU A 314 9.69 0.87 -10.10
N TRP A 315 11.00 1.10 -10.12
CA TRP A 315 11.59 2.28 -10.78
C TRP A 315 11.27 2.38 -12.28
N GLU A 316 10.98 1.28 -12.99
CA GLU A 316 10.58 1.35 -14.40
C GLU A 316 9.17 1.91 -14.57
N LEU A 317 8.36 1.78 -13.53
CA LEU A 317 6.96 2.18 -13.50
C LEU A 317 6.77 3.59 -12.93
N LEU A 318 7.75 4.18 -12.26
CA LEU A 318 7.61 5.52 -11.69
C LEU A 318 7.93 6.59 -12.74
N LYS A 319 7.15 7.67 -12.78
CA LYS A 319 7.44 8.83 -13.62
C LYS A 319 8.80 9.43 -13.25
N GLY A 320 9.66 9.64 -14.26
CA GLY A 320 11.06 10.04 -14.05
C GLY A 320 12.04 8.88 -13.88
N GLY A 321 11.55 7.64 -13.74
CA GLY A 321 12.36 6.43 -13.70
C GLY A 321 12.64 5.81 -15.08
N GLY A 322 13.02 4.54 -15.10
CA GLY A 322 13.69 3.89 -16.23
C GLY A 322 12.85 3.62 -17.48
N GLY A 323 11.58 3.26 -17.29
CA GLY A 323 10.73 2.80 -18.39
C GLY A 323 10.20 3.96 -19.25
N CYS A 324 9.86 5.08 -18.60
CA CYS A 324 9.11 6.17 -19.21
C CYS A 324 9.85 7.52 -19.27
N VAL A 325 11.10 7.48 -19.73
CA VAL A 325 12.00 8.64 -19.84
C VAL A 325 11.72 9.59 -21.02
N SER A 326 11.01 9.17 -22.07
CA SER A 326 10.94 9.95 -23.31
C SER A 326 9.80 10.98 -23.32
N GLY A 327 10.14 12.23 -22.99
CA GLY A 327 9.35 13.41 -23.38
C GLY A 327 8.45 14.03 -22.31
N ALA A 328 8.47 13.56 -21.07
CA ALA A 328 7.86 14.29 -19.95
C ALA A 328 8.82 15.41 -19.49
N PRO A 329 8.48 16.70 -19.64
CA PRO A 329 9.31 17.80 -19.17
C PRO A 329 9.43 17.85 -17.63
N ASP A 330 8.52 17.18 -16.93
CA ASP A 330 8.45 17.15 -15.47
C ASP A 330 8.75 15.72 -15.00
N SER A 331 9.96 15.51 -14.48
CA SER A 331 10.33 14.28 -13.77
C SER A 331 9.76 14.36 -12.35
N ASP A 332 9.16 13.27 -11.86
CA ASP A 332 8.77 13.16 -10.44
C ASP A 332 9.94 12.59 -9.59
N LEU A 333 11.13 12.44 -10.20
CA LEU A 333 12.37 12.11 -9.49
C LEU A 333 12.81 13.30 -8.63
N ASP A 334 12.91 13.04 -7.33
CA ASP A 334 13.28 13.98 -6.29
C ASP A 334 14.64 13.62 -5.67
N GLU A 335 15.13 14.48 -4.78
CA GLU A 335 16.33 14.23 -3.98
C GLU A 335 16.04 14.52 -2.50
N LEU A 336 16.59 13.70 -1.60
CA LEU A 336 16.67 14.04 -0.18
C LEU A 336 17.71 15.16 0.06
N GLU A 337 17.74 15.71 1.27
CA GLU A 337 18.70 16.77 1.65
C GLU A 337 20.17 16.35 1.51
N ASP A 338 20.45 15.04 1.59
CA ASP A 338 21.79 14.48 1.38
C ASP A 338 22.14 14.20 -0.10
N GLY A 339 21.24 14.51 -1.03
CA GLY A 339 21.38 14.29 -2.47
C GLY A 339 21.03 12.86 -2.92
N THR A 340 20.47 12.01 -2.05
CA THR A 340 20.01 10.68 -2.45
C THR A 340 18.78 10.79 -3.37
N PRO A 341 18.84 10.29 -4.62
CA PRO A 341 17.73 10.36 -5.55
C PRO A 341 16.62 9.36 -5.19
N GLY A 342 15.38 9.67 -5.55
CA GLY A 342 14.23 8.81 -5.31
C GLY A 342 12.89 9.50 -5.59
N TRP A 343 11.83 9.04 -4.95
CA TRP A 343 10.49 9.60 -5.13
C TRP A 343 9.80 9.79 -3.79
N TRP A 344 9.15 10.95 -3.61
CA TRP A 344 8.21 11.11 -2.52
C TRP A 344 6.87 10.44 -2.85
N PHE A 345 6.49 9.48 -2.02
CA PHE A 345 5.19 8.84 -2.05
C PHE A 345 4.20 9.62 -1.19
N TYR A 346 3.08 10.00 -1.80
CA TYR A 346 1.95 10.65 -1.18
C TYR A 346 0.71 9.77 -1.36
N ILE A 347 0.31 9.09 -0.30
CA ILE A 347 -0.80 8.13 -0.33
C ILE A 347 -1.88 8.64 0.60
N ASN A 348 -2.99 9.09 0.03
CA ASN A 348 -4.17 9.39 0.84
C ASN A 348 -4.79 8.09 1.33
N PHE A 349 -5.34 8.09 2.55
CA PHE A 349 -5.94 6.88 3.10
C PHE A 349 -7.12 7.19 4.02
N HIS A 350 -7.91 6.16 4.25
CA HIS A 350 -8.92 6.11 5.31
C HIS A 350 -8.62 4.92 6.22
N ALA A 351 -8.94 5.04 7.51
CA ALA A 351 -8.81 3.93 8.43
C ALA A 351 -9.94 3.91 9.46
N SER A 352 -10.43 2.72 9.77
CA SER A 352 -11.53 2.48 10.70
C SER A 352 -11.02 1.84 12.00
N GLU A 353 -11.61 2.19 13.14
CA GLU A 353 -11.28 1.55 14.43
C GLU A 353 -11.64 0.05 14.42
N VAL A 354 -10.70 -0.75 14.91
CA VAL A 354 -10.79 -2.21 15.06
C VAL A 354 -10.32 -2.66 16.44
N GLY A 355 -10.81 -3.83 16.86
CA GLY A 355 -10.31 -4.50 18.06
C GLY A 355 -9.06 -5.31 17.73
N LEU A 356 -7.92 -4.94 18.30
CA LEU A 356 -6.65 -5.64 18.08
C LEU A 356 -6.39 -6.68 19.18
N ILE A 357 -6.15 -7.92 18.75
CA ILE A 357 -5.72 -9.05 19.58
C ILE A 357 -4.21 -9.22 19.36
N GLU A 358 -3.44 -9.11 20.44
CA GLU A 358 -1.99 -9.34 20.41
C GLU A 358 -1.72 -10.84 20.54
N GLN A 359 -0.89 -11.39 19.64
CA GLN A 359 -0.42 -12.77 19.69
C GLN A 359 0.85 -12.91 20.55
#